data_AF-A0A1G3MDW4-F1
#
_entry.id   AF-A0A1G3MDW4-F1
#
_cell.length_a   1.000
_cell.length_b   1.000
_cell.length_c   1.000
_cell.angle_alpha   90.00
_cell.angle_beta   90.00
_cell.angle_gamma   90.00
#
_symmetry.space_group_name_H-M   'P 1'
#
loop_
_entity.id
_entity.type
_entity.pdbx_description
1 polymer ?
#
loop_
_entity_poly.entity_id
_entity_poly.type
_entity_poly.pdbx_seq_one_letter_code
_entity_poly.pdbx_strand_id
1 'polypeptide(L)'
;MKKPNNEIDAAAFRKELVKIMPGYEWVVHKTPRCSVGRYVSATGIITSGFNRVSTLSVLKRKFGKLDVIEYEVKSSGYGKRSPWLSTATRSTLAQALRTLQDHYDHMAVTYGRHARDLRDARKEAQ
;
A
#
# COMPACT_ATOMS: atom_id res chain seq x y z
N MET A 1 17.02 -28.20 20.72
CA MET A 1 16.57 -27.94 19.33
C MET A 1 16.26 -26.45 19.16
N LYS A 2 17.11 -25.69 18.45
CA LYS A 2 16.83 -24.29 18.09
C LYS A 2 15.75 -24.30 16.99
N LYS A 3 14.57 -23.74 17.26
CA LYS A 3 13.54 -23.55 16.23
C LYS A 3 14.15 -22.75 15.08
N PRO A 4 13.89 -23.08 13.80
CA PRO A 4 14.33 -22.26 12.70
C PRO A 4 13.71 -20.88 12.87
N ASN A 5 14.58 -19.87 12.95
CA ASN A 5 14.25 -18.46 13.11
C ASN A 5 13.66 -17.93 11.80
N ASN A 6 12.52 -18.47 11.39
CA ASN A 6 11.83 -18.13 10.15
C ASN A 6 10.79 -17.03 10.38
N GLU A 7 11.01 -16.23 11.43
CA GLU A 7 10.07 -15.20 11.87
C GLU A 7 10.43 -13.87 11.20
N ILE A 8 9.46 -13.27 10.52
CA ILE A 8 9.60 -11.91 10.00
C ILE A 8 9.61 -10.98 11.23
N ASP A 9 10.75 -10.34 11.49
CA ASP A 9 10.86 -9.39 12.59
C ASP A 9 10.02 -8.13 12.32
N ALA A 10 9.02 -7.92 13.18
CA ALA A 10 8.10 -6.78 13.11
C ALA A 10 8.83 -5.44 13.31
N ALA A 11 9.90 -5.40 14.12
CA ALA A 11 10.67 -4.18 14.34
C ALA A 11 11.48 -3.79 13.11
N ALA A 12 12.17 -4.75 12.48
CA ALA A 12 12.85 -4.54 11.20
C ALA A 12 11.86 -4.10 10.09
N PHE A 13 10.67 -4.72 10.03
CA PHE A 13 9.64 -4.35 9.06
C PHE A 13 9.13 -2.92 9.26
N ARG A 14 8.92 -2.48 10.50
CA ARG A 14 8.56 -1.08 10.80
C ARG A 14 9.63 -0.10 10.34
N LYS A 15 10.91 -0.41 10.56
CA LYS A 15 12.04 0.42 10.08
C LYS A 15 12.05 0.53 8.56
N GLU A 16 11.79 -0.57 7.85
CA GLU A 16 11.67 -0.60 6.40
C GLU A 16 10.55 0.33 5.90
N LEU A 17 9.36 0.26 6.53
CA LEU A 17 8.21 1.10 6.19
C LEU A 17 8.48 2.59 6.41
N VAL A 18 9.03 2.95 7.58
CA VAL A 18 9.35 4.34 7.93
C VAL A 18 10.43 4.90 7.01
N LYS A 19 11.38 4.07 6.57
CA LYS A 19 12.44 4.49 5.62
C LYS A 19 11.88 4.88 4.26
N ILE A 20 10.92 4.11 3.73
CA ILE A 20 10.37 4.36 2.38
C ILE A 20 9.26 5.42 2.42
N MET A 21 8.41 5.41 3.44
CA MET A 21 7.27 6.32 3.57
C MET A 21 7.19 6.90 5.00
N PRO A 22 8.01 7.91 5.31
CA PRO A 22 8.07 8.49 6.65
C PRO A 22 6.80 9.29 7.03
N GLY A 23 6.04 9.78 6.04
CA GLY A 23 4.84 10.61 6.27
C GLY A 23 3.59 9.83 6.72
N TYR A 24 3.64 8.50 6.74
CA TYR A 24 2.53 7.67 7.19
C TYR A 24 2.74 7.23 8.64
N GLU A 25 1.68 7.30 9.44
CA GLU A 25 1.64 6.70 10.76
C GLU A 25 1.46 5.19 10.62
N TRP A 26 2.55 4.44 10.81
CA TRP A 26 2.58 2.99 10.64
C TRP A 26 2.24 2.24 11.93
N VAL A 27 1.21 1.40 11.85
CA VAL A 27 0.84 0.41 12.87
C VAL A 27 1.11 -0.99 12.33
N VAL A 28 2.01 -1.74 12.96
CA VAL A 28 2.28 -3.14 12.61
C VAL A 28 1.38 -4.04 13.44
N HIS A 29 0.63 -4.92 12.79
CA HIS A 29 -0.27 -5.85 13.46
C HIS A 29 0.45 -7.14 13.83
N LYS A 30 0.15 -7.65 15.03
CA LYS A 30 0.63 -8.97 15.45
C LYS A 30 -0.04 -10.03 14.59
N THR A 31 0.73 -10.97 14.07
CA THR A 31 0.14 -12.07 13.32
C THR A 31 -0.53 -13.09 14.23
N PRO A 32 -1.61 -13.74 13.75
CA PRO A 32 -2.26 -14.81 14.49
C PRO A 32 -1.27 -15.93 14.80
N ARG A 33 -1.42 -16.56 15.97
CA ARG A 33 -0.53 -17.63 16.47
C ARG A 33 -0.31 -18.78 15.48
N CYS A 34 -1.28 -19.02 14.60
CA CYS A 34 -1.29 -20.07 13.56
C CYS A 34 -0.45 -19.71 12.31
N SER A 35 -0.03 -18.45 12.17
CA SER A 35 0.68 -17.93 11.00
C SER A 35 1.99 -17.21 11.36
N VAL A 36 2.44 -17.37 12.61
CA VAL A 36 3.67 -16.78 13.15
C VAL A 36 4.84 -17.14 12.24
N GLY A 37 5.48 -16.10 11.70
CA GLY A 37 6.62 -16.20 10.79
C GLY A 37 6.32 -16.37 9.29
N ARG A 38 5.05 -16.53 8.86
CA ARG A 38 4.73 -16.61 7.42
C ARG A 38 4.36 -15.26 6.80
N TYR A 39 3.78 -14.36 7.58
CA TYR A 39 3.48 -13.02 7.11
C TYR A 39 3.52 -12.02 8.25
N VAL A 40 3.59 -10.72 7.93
CA VAL A 40 3.37 -9.58 8.83
C VAL A 40 2.56 -8.55 8.07
N SER A 41 1.57 -7.94 8.72
CA SER A 41 0.78 -6.86 8.14
C SER A 41 1.04 -5.55 8.88
N ALA A 42 0.99 -4.45 8.15
CA ALA A 42 1.03 -3.10 8.68
C ALA A 42 -0.02 -2.24 8.00
N THR A 43 -0.55 -1.27 8.75
CA THR A 43 -1.44 -0.24 8.22
C THR A 43 -0.78 1.11 8.43
N GLY A 44 -0.62 1.87 7.36
CA GLY A 44 -0.13 3.23 7.37
C GLY A 44 -1.29 4.19 7.16
N ILE A 45 -1.39 5.23 7.98
CA ILE A 45 -2.42 6.27 7.80
C ILE A 45 -1.75 7.62 7.72
N ILE A 46 -2.20 8.40 6.75
CA ILE A 46 -1.87 9.83 6.67
C ILE A 46 -3.18 10.60 6.65
N THR A 47 -3.24 11.63 7.47
CA THR A 47 -4.32 12.60 7.47
C THR A 47 -3.78 13.88 6.83
N SER A 48 -4.41 14.33 5.75
CA SER A 48 -4.15 15.65 5.17
C SER A 48 -5.38 16.53 5.42
N GLY A 49 -5.15 17.85 5.52
CA GLY A 49 -6.19 18.83 5.84
C GLY A 49 -7.47 18.62 5.01
N PHE A 50 -8.62 19.01 5.58
CA PHE A 50 -9.99 18.71 5.08
C PHE A 50 -10.48 17.26 5.27
N ASN A 51 -10.16 16.60 6.39
CA ASN A 51 -10.61 15.23 6.70
C ASN A 51 -10.25 14.19 5.61
N ARG A 52 -9.20 14.46 4.82
CA ARG A 52 -8.73 13.54 3.78
C ARG A 52 -7.82 12.51 4.43
N VAL A 53 -8.26 11.26 4.42
CA VAL A 53 -7.54 10.15 5.06
C VAL A 53 -7.10 9.16 3.99
N SER A 54 -5.80 9.06 3.76
CA SER A 54 -5.23 7.99 2.95
C SER A 54 -4.77 6.86 3.86
N THR A 55 -5.26 5.65 3.56
CA THR A 55 -4.94 4.43 4.28
C THR A 55 -4.19 3.49 3.35
N LEU A 56 -3.00 3.06 3.77
CA LEU A 56 -2.21 2.02 3.13
C LEU A 56 -2.23 0.76 4.00
N SER A 57 -2.40 -0.39 3.37
CA SER A 57 -2.18 -1.69 4.02
C SER A 57 -1.03 -2.38 3.32
N VAL A 58 -0.01 -2.78 4.06
CA VAL A 58 1.16 -3.49 3.56
C VAL A 58 1.18 -4.85 4.21
N LEU A 59 1.30 -5.89 3.40
CA LEU A 59 1.47 -7.25 3.84
C LEU A 59 2.78 -7.79 3.27
N LYS A 60 3.67 -8.20 4.16
CA LYS A 60 4.90 -8.91 3.82
C LYS A 60 4.66 -10.39 4.04
N ARG A 61 4.70 -11.20 2.99
CA ARG A 61 4.57 -12.67 3.04
C ARG A 61 5.91 -13.31 2.73
N LYS A 62 6.21 -14.39 3.44
CA LYS A 62 7.34 -15.28 3.18
C LYS A 62 6.80 -16.66 2.82
N PHE A 63 7.09 -17.11 1.61
CA PHE A 63 6.62 -18.41 1.12
C PHE A 63 7.60 -19.53 1.47
N GLY A 64 7.31 -20.23 2.57
CA GLY A 64 7.87 -21.56 2.87
C GLY A 64 9.40 -21.68 2.78
N LYS A 65 9.88 -22.84 2.33
CA LYS A 65 11.32 -23.17 2.21
C LYS A 65 12.06 -22.39 1.11
N LEU A 66 11.34 -21.66 0.27
CA LEU A 66 11.89 -21.02 -0.94
C LEU A 66 12.47 -19.62 -0.69
N ASP A 67 12.42 -19.11 0.55
CA ASP A 67 12.91 -17.77 0.93
C ASP A 67 12.38 -16.61 0.05
N VAL A 68 11.29 -16.86 -0.69
CA VAL A 68 10.65 -15.85 -1.54
C VAL A 68 9.84 -14.91 -0.65
N ILE A 69 10.15 -13.62 -0.77
CA ILE A 69 9.43 -12.53 -0.10
C ILE A 69 8.50 -11.86 -1.11
N GLU A 70 7.24 -11.71 -0.73
CA GLU A 70 6.22 -11.01 -1.49
C GLU A 70 5.65 -9.86 -0.65
N TYR A 71 5.53 -8.68 -1.26
CA TYR A 71 4.90 -7.51 -0.69
C TYR A 71 3.59 -7.24 -1.43
N GLU A 72 2.48 -7.30 -0.71
CA GLU A 72 1.16 -6.90 -1.17
C GLU A 72 0.82 -5.55 -0.52
N VAL A 73 0.60 -4.52 -1.33
CA VAL A 73 0.24 -3.17 -0.87
C VAL A 73 -1.14 -2.82 -1.39
N LYS A 74 -2.00 -2.32 -0.50
CA LYS A 74 -3.35 -1.85 -0.80
C LYS A 74 -3.49 -0.39 -0.41
N SER A 75 -4.28 0.34 -1.17
CA SER A 75 -4.54 1.76 -0.94
C SER A 75 -6.03 2.07 -0.90
N SER A 76 -6.41 2.95 0.03
CA SER A 76 -7.74 3.52 0.22
C SER A 76 -7.60 5.03 0.41
N GLY A 77 -8.46 5.81 -0.24
CA GLY A 77 -8.47 7.28 -0.15
C GLY A 77 -9.53 7.87 0.79
N TYR A 78 -10.37 7.03 1.42
CA TYR A 78 -11.57 7.48 2.14
C TYR A 78 -11.63 6.96 3.59
N GLY A 79 -10.51 6.45 4.11
CA GLY A 79 -10.37 5.98 5.49
C GLY A 79 -10.31 4.46 5.66
N LYS A 80 -10.30 4.02 6.93
CA LYS A 80 -9.99 2.64 7.37
C LYS A 80 -11.03 1.58 6.95
N ARG A 81 -12.28 1.98 6.69
CA ARG A 81 -13.39 1.06 6.36
C ARG A 81 -13.76 1.06 4.89
N SER A 82 -13.14 1.92 4.10
CA SER A 82 -13.43 2.05 2.69
C SER A 82 -12.89 0.84 1.92
N PRO A 83 -13.55 0.45 0.82
CA PRO A 83 -13.03 -0.60 -0.04
C PRO A 83 -11.64 -0.22 -0.57
N TRP A 84 -10.78 -1.23 -0.73
CA TRP A 84 -9.47 -1.03 -1.34
C TRP A 84 -9.65 -0.62 -2.79
N LEU A 85 -9.08 0.53 -3.16
CA LEU A 85 -9.21 1.10 -4.50
C LEU A 85 -8.23 0.43 -5.47
N SER A 86 -7.02 0.13 -4.98
CA SER A 86 -6.00 -0.52 -5.78
C SER A 86 -5.12 -1.42 -4.90
N THR A 87 -4.63 -2.50 -5.51
CA THR A 87 -3.74 -3.48 -4.90
C THR A 87 -2.58 -3.73 -5.85
N ALA A 88 -1.36 -3.74 -5.32
CA ALA A 88 -0.16 -4.10 -6.07
C ALA A 88 0.65 -5.13 -5.30
N THR A 89 1.16 -6.14 -6.03
CA THR A 89 1.98 -7.21 -5.47
C THR A 89 3.32 -7.27 -6.19
N ARG A 90 4.42 -7.17 -5.43
CA ARG A 90 5.81 -7.20 -5.95
C ARG A 90 6.76 -7.89 -4.97
N SER A 91 7.96 -8.22 -5.43
CA SER A 91 9.02 -8.78 -4.60
C SER A 91 9.66 -7.77 -3.64
N THR A 92 9.49 -6.47 -3.90
CA THR A 92 10.00 -5.40 -3.03
C THR A 92 8.91 -4.37 -2.70
N LEU A 93 8.98 -3.82 -1.49
CA LEU A 93 8.05 -2.79 -1.01
C LEU A 93 8.08 -1.54 -1.91
N ALA A 94 9.27 -1.10 -2.30
CA ALA A 94 9.44 0.08 -3.15
C ALA A 94 8.77 -0.08 -4.53
N GLN A 95 8.92 -1.26 -5.17
CA GLN A 95 8.26 -1.51 -6.46
C GLN A 95 6.74 -1.62 -6.33
N ALA A 96 6.24 -2.21 -5.25
CA ALA A 96 4.80 -2.30 -5.00
C ALA A 96 4.18 -0.90 -4.83
N LEU A 97 4.83 -0.04 -4.04
CA LEU A 97 4.40 1.35 -3.84
C LEU A 97 4.49 2.15 -5.13
N ARG A 98 5.57 2.01 -5.90
CA ARG A 98 5.70 2.68 -7.20
C ARG A 98 4.60 2.25 -8.17
N THR A 99 4.27 0.96 -8.21
CA THR A 99 3.17 0.44 -9.04
C THR A 99 1.82 1.09 -8.65
N LEU A 100 1.58 1.31 -7.36
CA LEU A 100 0.38 2.03 -6.91
C LEU A 100 0.41 3.51 -7.30
N GLN A 101 1.55 4.17 -7.20
CA GLN A 101 1.71 5.56 -7.64
C GLN A 101 1.45 5.70 -9.13
N ASP A 102 2.09 4.87 -9.96
CA ASP A 102 1.90 4.85 -11.41
C ASP A 102 0.43 4.63 -11.79
N HIS A 103 -0.28 3.76 -11.04
CA HIS A 103 -1.71 3.55 -11.22
C HIS A 103 -2.53 4.83 -10.98
N TYR A 104 -2.27 5.54 -9.88
CA TYR A 104 -2.98 6.78 -9.56
C TYR A 104 -2.64 7.92 -10.52
N ASP A 105 -1.38 8.03 -10.94
CA ASP A 105 -0.96 9.01 -11.95
C ASP A 105 -1.66 8.74 -13.29
N HIS A 106 -1.76 7.48 -13.70
CA HIS A 106 -2.50 7.10 -14.90
C HIS A 106 -3.98 7.47 -14.80
N MET A 107 -4.63 7.21 -13.65
CA MET A 107 -6.02 7.64 -13.45
C MET A 107 -6.16 9.15 -13.54
N ALA A 108 -5.26 9.92 -12.91
CA ALA A 108 -5.30 11.38 -12.94
C ALA A 108 -5.18 11.92 -14.36
N VAL A 109 -4.30 11.34 -15.19
CA VAL A 109 -4.17 11.69 -16.61
C VAL A 109 -5.47 11.39 -17.36
N THR A 110 -6.05 10.20 -17.18
CA THR A 110 -7.27 9.78 -17.87
C THR A 110 -8.46 10.68 -17.51
N TYR A 111 -8.73 10.89 -16.22
CA TYR A 111 -9.80 11.78 -15.79
C TYR A 111 -9.54 13.24 -16.18
N GLY A 112 -8.28 13.68 -16.18
CA GLY A 112 -7.89 15.00 -16.67
C GLY A 112 -8.19 15.19 -18.15
N ARG A 113 -8.06 14.15 -18.98
CA ARG A 113 -8.47 14.18 -20.40
C ARG A 113 -9.97 14.31 -20.54
N HIS A 114 -10.75 13.46 -19.86
CA HIS A 114 -12.22 13.55 -19.90
C HIS A 114 -12.75 14.93 -19.49
N ALA A 115 -12.14 15.56 -18.48
CA ALA A 115 -12.50 16.91 -18.07
C ALA A 115 -12.19 17.97 -19.14
N ARG A 116 -11.10 17.80 -19.90
CA ARG A 116 -10.78 18.68 -21.03
C ARG A 116 -11.78 18.49 -22.18
N ASP A 117 -12.08 17.24 -22.55
CA ASP A 117 -13.03 16.94 -23.61
C ASP A 117 -14.40 17.60 -23.35
N LEU A 118 -14.91 17.49 -22.11
CA LEU A 118 -16.16 18.15 -21.71
C LEU A 118 -16.09 19.69 -21.77
N ARG A 119 -14.95 20.26 -21.40
CA ARG A 119 -14.75 21.71 -21.44
C ARG A 119 -14.65 22.22 -22.88
N ASP A 120 -13.98 21.46 -23.74
CA ASP A 120 -13.75 21.86 -25.12
C ASP A 120 -15.06 21.70 -25.93
N ALA A 121 -15.85 20.65 -25.69
CA ALA A 121 -17.20 20.50 -26.23
C ALA A 121 -18.16 21.65 -25.82
N ARG A 122 -17.99 22.21 -24.61
CA ARG A 122 -18.77 23.38 -24.17
C ARG A 122 -18.37 24.67 -24.88
N LYS A 123 -17.11 24.82 -25.29
CA LYS A 123 -16.66 25.99 -26.04
C LYS A 123 -17.19 26.00 -27.47
N GLU A 124 -17.34 24.83 -28.09
CA GLU A 124 -17.92 24.71 -29.43
C GLU A 124 -19.44 24.94 -29.45
N ALA A 125 -20.11 24.83 -28.30
CA ALA A 125 -21.54 25.08 -28.16
C ALA A 125 -21.92 26.55 -27.89
N GLN A 126 -20.95 27.47 -27.87
CA GLN A 126 -21.14 28.93 -27.73
C GLN A 126 -20.74 29.66 -29.00
#